data_AF-A0A957SWM1-F1
#
_entry.id   AF-A0A957SWM1-F1
#
_cell.length_a   1.000
_cell.length_b   1.000
_cell.length_c   1.000
_cell.angle_alpha   90.00
_cell.angle_beta   90.00
_cell.angle_gamma   90.00
#
_symmetry.space_group_name_H-M   'P 1'
#
loop_
_entity.id
_entity.type
_entity.pdbx_description
1 polymer ?
#
loop_
_entity_poly.entity_id
_entity_poly.type
_entity_poly.pdbx_seq_one_letter_code
_entity_poly.pdbx_strand_id
1 'polypeptide(L)'
;SFDEHGGCYDHVPPPCHATPPEPGALSNEGDFHFDRFGVRVPAIVVSSYVEPGTVFRAEEGEAPYDHTSILATLRDWKELDQDPAHPFLPSSRIAAAPTLARVLTRSEANHEWPTLTHSHRVKTDKGILKRPLNDLETSFLVGEENRRRGDQPVDPESIDHIRNTVKTHQHLVSYRRQRDAPQRKLLGKVAELWLQLRLNVVAPIVQWCADRIDAFRH
;
A
#
# COMPACT_ATOMS: atom_id res chain seq x y z
N SER A 1 -7.58 5.07 -6.04
CA SER A 1 -7.81 4.30 -7.27
C SER A 1 -8.17 2.87 -6.89
N PHE A 2 -8.76 2.12 -7.81
CA PHE A 2 -9.00 0.68 -7.67
C PHE A 2 -7.94 -0.06 -8.47
N ASP A 3 -7.37 -1.14 -7.93
CA ASP A 3 -6.29 -1.91 -8.57
C ASP A 3 -6.75 -2.65 -9.83
N GLU A 4 -7.99 -3.12 -9.83
CA GLU A 4 -8.58 -3.89 -10.93
C GLU A 4 -10.00 -3.43 -11.23
N HIS A 5 -10.48 -3.67 -12.45
CA HIS A 5 -11.84 -3.34 -12.87
C HIS A 5 -12.90 -4.35 -12.39
N GLY A 6 -12.47 -5.48 -11.79
CA GLY A 6 -13.36 -6.49 -11.21
C GLY A 6 -14.19 -7.29 -12.21
N GLY A 7 -13.82 -7.32 -13.50
CA GLY A 7 -14.56 -8.07 -14.53
C GLY A 7 -15.84 -7.39 -15.03
N CYS A 8 -16.19 -6.21 -14.50
CA CYS A 8 -17.34 -5.45 -14.96
C CYS A 8 -17.14 -4.90 -16.38
N TYR A 9 -18.21 -4.89 -17.17
CA TYR A 9 -18.19 -4.34 -18.53
C TYR A 9 -17.95 -2.82 -18.52
N ASP A 10 -17.03 -2.36 -19.37
CA ASP A 10 -16.83 -0.97 -19.72
C ASP A 10 -17.00 -0.81 -21.24
N HIS A 11 -17.69 0.23 -21.68
CA HIS A 11 -17.96 0.48 -23.10
C HIS A 11 -16.77 1.08 -23.85
N VAL A 12 -15.78 1.64 -23.14
CA VAL A 12 -14.59 2.23 -23.74
C VAL A 12 -13.50 1.16 -23.85
N PRO A 13 -13.05 0.83 -25.07
CA PRO A 13 -11.94 -0.09 -25.24
C PRO A 13 -10.67 0.50 -24.60
N PRO A 14 -9.79 -0.33 -24.01
CA PRO A 14 -8.51 0.14 -23.48
C PRO A 14 -7.71 0.90 -24.55
N PRO A 15 -7.21 2.11 -24.24
CA PRO A 15 -6.38 2.86 -25.18
C PRO A 15 -5.09 2.10 -25.54
N CYS A 16 -4.67 2.21 -26.78
CA CYS A 16 -3.40 1.69 -27.28
C CYS A 16 -2.26 2.71 -27.08
N HIS A 17 -1.02 2.29 -27.31
CA HIS A 17 0.17 3.15 -27.30
C HIS A 17 0.51 3.74 -25.91
N ALA A 18 0.31 2.95 -24.86
CA ALA A 18 0.90 3.27 -23.56
C ALA A 18 2.42 3.29 -23.69
N THR A 19 3.09 4.18 -22.96
CA THR A 19 4.55 4.13 -22.86
C THR A 19 4.94 2.87 -22.06
N PRO A 20 5.83 2.00 -22.58
CA PRO A 20 6.35 0.86 -21.83
C PRO A 20 7.06 1.30 -20.55
N PRO A 21 7.18 0.42 -19.54
CA PRO A 21 7.82 0.77 -18.27
C PRO A 21 9.31 1.12 -18.44
N GLU A 22 9.96 0.53 -19.44
CA GLU A 22 11.35 0.77 -19.83
C GLU A 22 11.54 0.50 -21.34
N PRO A 23 12.60 1.04 -21.96
CA PRO A 23 12.91 0.77 -23.37
C PRO A 23 13.11 -0.72 -23.65
N GLY A 24 12.38 -1.25 -24.63
CA GLY A 24 12.49 -2.66 -25.02
C GLY A 24 11.82 -3.65 -24.06
N ALA A 25 10.94 -3.18 -23.16
CA ALA A 25 10.17 -4.06 -22.28
C ALA A 25 9.45 -5.16 -23.08
N LEU A 26 9.56 -6.40 -22.62
CA LEU A 26 8.97 -7.58 -23.24
C LEU A 26 8.59 -8.59 -22.17
N SER A 27 7.45 -9.26 -22.34
CA SER A 27 7.05 -10.38 -21.49
C SER A 27 8.03 -11.54 -21.59
N ASN A 28 8.02 -12.42 -20.60
CA ASN A 28 8.85 -13.63 -20.63
C ASN A 28 8.47 -14.55 -21.79
N GLU A 29 7.21 -14.51 -22.20
CA GLU A 29 6.64 -15.24 -23.33
C GLU A 29 6.99 -14.61 -24.69
N GLY A 30 7.49 -13.36 -24.70
CA GLY A 30 8.04 -12.72 -25.90
C GLY A 30 7.04 -12.03 -26.82
N ASP A 31 5.78 -11.91 -26.43
CA ASP A 31 4.67 -11.45 -27.28
C ASP A 31 3.96 -10.18 -26.76
N PHE A 32 4.36 -9.66 -25.60
CA PHE A 32 3.73 -8.51 -24.98
C PHE A 32 4.74 -7.42 -24.58
N HIS A 33 4.59 -6.23 -25.17
CA HIS A 33 5.53 -5.12 -25.02
C HIS A 33 5.18 -4.11 -23.91
N PHE A 34 4.12 -4.37 -23.15
CA PHE A 34 3.61 -3.43 -22.15
C PHE A 34 3.32 -2.04 -22.74
N ASP A 35 2.86 -1.97 -23.98
CA ASP A 35 2.54 -0.75 -24.72
C ASP A 35 1.03 -0.50 -24.83
N ARG A 36 0.25 -1.14 -23.94
CA ARG A 36 -1.21 -1.04 -23.87
C ARG A 36 -1.66 -0.65 -22.47
N PHE A 37 -2.71 0.16 -22.39
CA PHE A 37 -3.41 0.43 -21.14
C PHE A 37 -4.33 -0.75 -20.78
N GLY A 38 -4.69 -0.83 -19.50
CA GLY A 38 -5.70 -1.75 -19.02
C GLY A 38 -7.14 -1.21 -19.20
N VAL A 39 -8.11 -2.02 -18.80
CA VAL A 39 -9.50 -1.57 -18.66
C VAL A 39 -9.57 -0.44 -17.63
N ARG A 40 -10.50 0.51 -17.84
CA ARG A 40 -10.66 1.64 -16.91
C ARG A 40 -11.06 1.17 -15.52
N VAL A 41 -10.54 1.90 -14.53
CA VAL A 41 -10.91 1.77 -13.13
C VAL A 41 -11.40 3.13 -12.62
N PRO A 42 -12.31 3.18 -11.63
CA PRO A 42 -12.70 4.44 -11.04
C PRO A 42 -11.52 5.12 -10.33
N ALA A 43 -11.45 6.44 -10.40
CA ALA A 43 -10.52 7.24 -9.61
C ALA A 43 -11.31 8.32 -8.85
N ILE A 44 -11.06 8.39 -7.53
CA ILE A 44 -11.64 9.41 -6.65
C ILE A 44 -10.48 10.13 -5.99
N VAL A 45 -10.45 11.45 -6.10
CA VAL A 45 -9.50 12.33 -5.40
C VAL A 45 -10.26 13.10 -4.35
N VAL A 46 -9.85 12.97 -3.09
CA VAL A 46 -10.44 13.67 -1.96
C VAL A 46 -9.36 14.54 -1.33
N SER A 47 -9.58 15.86 -1.35
CA SER A 47 -8.66 16.84 -0.78
C SER A 47 -9.44 18.13 -0.50
N SER A 48 -9.02 18.88 0.52
CA SER A 48 -9.53 20.22 0.78
C SER A 48 -9.20 21.22 -0.33
N TYR A 49 -8.28 20.88 -1.23
CA TYR A 49 -7.84 21.73 -2.34
C TYR A 49 -8.50 21.39 -3.69
N VAL A 50 -9.41 20.42 -3.72
CA VAL A 50 -10.18 20.06 -4.92
C VAL A 50 -11.54 20.73 -4.85
N GLU A 51 -12.01 21.31 -5.97
CA GLU A 51 -13.38 21.83 -6.02
C GLU A 51 -14.41 20.69 -5.95
N PRO A 52 -15.45 20.79 -5.09
CA PRO A 52 -16.50 19.78 -5.01
C PRO A 52 -17.19 19.57 -6.36
N GLY A 53 -17.43 18.31 -6.72
CA GLY A 53 -18.09 17.96 -7.99
C GLY A 53 -17.18 18.02 -9.22
N THR A 54 -15.87 18.20 -9.06
CA THR A 54 -14.92 18.19 -10.17
C THR A 54 -14.90 16.82 -10.87
N VAL A 55 -15.14 16.82 -12.18
CA VAL A 55 -14.89 15.70 -13.07
C VAL A 55 -13.69 16.06 -13.93
N PHE A 56 -12.65 15.23 -13.90
CA PHE A 56 -11.40 15.48 -14.62
C PHE A 56 -11.10 14.35 -15.60
N ARG A 57 -10.43 14.71 -16.70
CA ARG A 57 -9.96 13.81 -17.76
C ARG A 57 -8.61 14.31 -18.27
N ALA A 58 -7.86 13.45 -18.94
CA ALA A 58 -6.71 13.89 -19.72
C ALA A 58 -7.20 14.76 -20.90
N GLU A 59 -6.43 15.79 -21.26
CA GLU A 59 -6.74 16.62 -22.42
C GLU A 59 -6.51 15.85 -23.72
N GLU A 60 -7.07 16.34 -24.83
CA GLU A 60 -6.84 15.72 -26.13
C GLU A 60 -5.35 15.77 -26.51
N GLY A 61 -4.79 14.60 -26.86
CA GLY A 61 -3.37 14.45 -27.17
C GLY A 61 -2.47 14.15 -25.96
N GLU A 62 -2.99 14.19 -24.73
CA GLU A 62 -2.27 13.72 -23.55
C GLU A 62 -2.44 12.22 -23.32
N ALA A 63 -1.50 11.62 -22.58
CA ALA A 63 -1.68 10.26 -22.10
C ALA A 63 -2.89 10.19 -21.13
N PRO A 64 -3.73 9.15 -21.22
CA PRO A 64 -4.78 8.91 -20.23
C PRO A 64 -4.22 8.78 -18.81
N TYR A 65 -5.04 9.10 -17.82
CA TYR A 65 -4.74 8.77 -16.42
C TYR A 65 -4.68 7.27 -16.22
N ASP A 66 -3.60 6.79 -15.60
CA ASP A 66 -3.43 5.41 -15.18
C ASP A 66 -2.93 5.33 -13.72
N HIS A 67 -2.58 4.14 -13.25
CA HIS A 67 -2.05 3.96 -11.89
C HIS A 67 -0.75 4.74 -11.64
N THR A 68 0.06 4.92 -12.68
CA THR A 68 1.33 5.62 -12.58
C THR A 68 1.15 7.14 -12.44
N SER A 69 -0.02 7.70 -12.74
CA SER A 69 -0.35 9.10 -12.43
C SER A 69 -0.23 9.44 -10.94
N ILE A 70 -0.50 8.49 -10.04
CA ILE A 70 -0.28 8.69 -8.59
C ILE A 70 1.22 8.79 -8.29
N LEU A 71 2.02 7.92 -8.91
CA LEU A 71 3.48 7.91 -8.74
C LEU A 71 4.12 9.17 -9.34
N ALA A 72 3.67 9.60 -10.52
CA ALA A 72 4.12 10.84 -11.16
C ALA A 72 3.81 12.07 -10.28
N THR A 73 2.60 12.11 -9.70
CA THR A 73 2.21 13.17 -8.77
C THR A 73 3.12 13.21 -7.53
N LEU A 74 3.43 12.05 -6.94
CA LEU A 74 4.31 11.96 -5.78
C LEU A 74 5.76 12.31 -6.11
N ARG A 75 6.27 11.83 -7.25
CA ARG A 75 7.61 12.15 -7.75
C ARG A 75 7.79 13.65 -7.84
N ASP A 76 6.87 14.35 -8.49
CA ASP A 76 6.97 15.79 -8.72
C ASP A 76 6.80 16.58 -7.42
N TRP A 77 5.83 16.23 -6.57
CA TRP A 77 5.59 16.95 -5.30
C TRP A 77 6.70 16.79 -4.27
N LYS A 78 7.40 15.66 -4.29
CA LYS A 78 8.47 15.35 -3.36
C LYS A 78 9.85 15.48 -3.99
N GLU A 79 9.91 15.93 -5.23
CA GLU A 79 11.15 16.14 -5.98
C GLU A 79 12.05 14.88 -5.88
N LEU A 80 11.46 13.72 -6.16
CA LEU A 80 12.12 12.42 -5.91
C LEU A 80 13.10 12.01 -7.02
N ASP A 81 13.06 12.69 -8.16
CA ASP A 81 13.87 12.42 -9.34
C ASP A 81 15.09 13.35 -9.48
N GLN A 82 15.40 14.13 -8.45
CA GLN A 82 16.45 15.16 -8.51
C GLN A 82 17.87 14.60 -8.47
N ASP A 83 18.08 13.36 -8.00
CA ASP A 83 19.40 12.71 -8.06
C ASP A 83 19.66 12.21 -9.49
N PRO A 84 20.59 12.82 -10.26
CA PRO A 84 20.86 12.41 -11.63
C PRO A 84 21.58 11.05 -11.71
N ALA A 85 22.23 10.59 -10.64
CA ALA A 85 22.89 9.30 -10.60
C ALA A 85 21.91 8.17 -10.24
N HIS A 86 20.93 8.45 -9.38
CA HIS A 86 19.95 7.46 -8.90
C HIS A 86 18.55 8.06 -8.77
N PRO A 87 17.90 8.43 -9.90
CA PRO A 87 16.57 9.03 -9.85
C PRO A 87 15.56 8.03 -9.30
N PHE A 88 14.75 8.44 -8.33
CA PHE A 88 13.68 7.60 -7.81
C PHE A 88 12.51 7.60 -8.80
N LEU A 89 11.83 6.46 -8.95
CA LEU A 89 10.74 6.25 -9.92
C LEU A 89 11.15 6.56 -11.40
N PRO A 90 12.23 5.96 -11.94
CA PRO A 90 12.79 6.31 -13.25
C PRO A 90 12.01 5.77 -14.46
N SER A 91 10.90 5.07 -14.24
CA SER A 91 10.15 4.39 -15.30
C SER A 91 9.64 5.37 -16.35
N SER A 92 9.84 5.04 -17.63
CA SER A 92 9.36 5.84 -18.76
C SER A 92 7.83 6.01 -18.75
N ARG A 93 7.10 5.00 -18.25
CA ARG A 93 5.64 5.09 -18.07
C ARG A 93 5.25 6.11 -17.02
N ILE A 94 5.93 6.13 -15.87
CA ILE A 94 5.70 7.14 -14.83
C ILE A 94 5.99 8.54 -15.38
N ALA A 95 7.05 8.68 -16.19
CA ALA A 95 7.40 9.95 -16.81
C ALA A 95 6.36 10.47 -17.82
N ALA A 96 5.70 9.57 -18.55
CA ALA A 96 4.67 9.93 -19.52
C ALA A 96 3.29 10.20 -18.88
N ALA A 97 3.07 9.78 -17.64
CA ALA A 97 1.74 9.85 -17.01
C ALA A 97 1.37 11.28 -16.58
N PRO A 98 0.12 11.71 -16.81
CA PRO A 98 -0.35 13.00 -16.31
C PRO A 98 -0.44 13.00 -14.78
N THR A 99 -0.15 14.14 -14.16
CA THR A 99 -0.26 14.30 -12.70
C THR A 99 -1.67 14.70 -12.27
N LEU A 100 -1.98 14.42 -11.00
CA LEU A 100 -3.22 14.82 -10.33
C LEU A 100 -3.14 16.26 -9.79
N ALA A 101 -2.01 16.95 -9.95
CA ALA A 101 -1.87 18.33 -9.47
C ALA A 101 -2.92 19.27 -10.09
N ARG A 102 -3.35 19.01 -11.33
CA ARG A 102 -4.35 19.82 -12.03
C ARG A 102 -5.73 19.83 -11.38
N VAL A 103 -6.06 18.85 -10.54
CA VAL A 103 -7.35 18.82 -9.83
C VAL A 103 -7.31 19.57 -8.50
N LEU A 104 -6.11 19.95 -8.02
CA LEU A 104 -5.93 20.78 -6.84
C LEU A 104 -6.05 22.27 -7.20
N THR A 105 -7.23 22.68 -7.65
CA THR A 105 -7.44 24.02 -8.22
C THR A 105 -7.67 25.12 -7.19
N ARG A 106 -7.96 24.78 -5.93
CA ARG A 106 -8.24 25.77 -4.88
C ARG A 106 -6.95 26.37 -4.34
N SER A 107 -6.91 27.70 -4.21
CA SER A 107 -5.82 28.40 -3.52
C SER A 107 -5.85 28.23 -2.00
N GLU A 108 -7.04 27.95 -1.44
CA GLU A 108 -7.25 27.76 -0.01
C GLU A 108 -8.00 26.46 0.29
N ALA A 109 -7.64 25.84 1.41
CA ALA A 109 -8.26 24.61 1.87
C ALA A 109 -9.76 24.83 2.20
N ASN A 110 -10.63 24.01 1.63
CA ASN A 110 -12.00 23.88 2.09
C ASN A 110 -12.03 23.20 3.47
N HIS A 111 -12.65 23.86 4.44
CA HIS A 111 -12.83 23.35 5.81
C HIS A 111 -14.27 22.91 6.09
N GLU A 112 -15.17 22.99 5.11
CA GLU A 112 -16.51 22.44 5.22
C GLU A 112 -16.49 20.93 5.01
N TRP A 113 -16.44 20.19 6.12
CA TRP A 113 -16.50 18.73 6.10
C TRP A 113 -17.95 18.25 6.15
N PRO A 114 -18.34 17.26 5.31
CA PRO A 114 -19.69 16.73 5.36
C PRO A 114 -19.95 16.06 6.71
N THR A 115 -21.15 16.23 7.25
CA THR A 115 -21.58 15.48 8.43
C THR A 115 -21.83 14.03 8.03
N LEU A 116 -20.98 13.12 8.52
CA LEU A 116 -21.15 11.68 8.31
C LEU A 116 -22.35 11.17 9.13
N THR A 117 -23.53 11.12 8.52
CA THR A 117 -24.78 10.66 9.15
C THR A 117 -24.86 9.15 9.31
N HIS A 118 -24.08 8.40 8.53
CA HIS A 118 -24.09 6.94 8.55
C HIS A 118 -22.76 6.41 9.08
N SER A 119 -22.77 5.96 10.34
CA SER A 119 -21.71 5.09 10.84
C SER A 119 -22.19 3.64 10.74
N HIS A 120 -21.86 2.96 9.64
CA HIS A 120 -21.95 1.51 9.61
C HIS A 120 -20.79 0.95 10.41
N ARG A 121 -20.96 0.90 11.73
CA ARG A 121 -20.10 0.04 12.54
C ARG A 121 -20.47 -1.38 12.16
N VAL A 122 -19.55 -2.11 11.53
CA VAL A 122 -19.68 -3.56 11.40
C VAL A 122 -19.97 -4.06 12.81
N LYS A 123 -21.17 -4.61 13.03
CA LYS A 123 -21.48 -5.26 14.29
C LYS A 123 -20.57 -6.47 14.36
N THR A 124 -19.42 -6.31 14.99
CA THR A 124 -18.62 -7.43 15.46
C THR A 124 -19.43 -8.04 16.60
N ASP A 125 -20.42 -8.86 16.26
CA ASP A 125 -21.13 -9.65 17.25
C ASP A 125 -20.07 -10.45 18.01
N LYS A 126 -20.12 -10.42 19.35
CA LYS A 126 -19.29 -11.30 20.19
C LYS A 126 -19.52 -12.78 19.83
N GLY A 127 -20.64 -13.11 19.19
CA GLY A 127 -20.91 -14.40 18.57
C GLY A 127 -19.89 -14.84 17.50
N ILE A 128 -19.26 -13.90 16.76
CA ILE A 128 -18.19 -14.23 15.79
C ILE A 128 -17.05 -14.98 16.46
N LEU A 129 -16.67 -14.58 17.68
CA LEU A 129 -15.60 -15.23 18.43
C LEU A 129 -15.93 -16.67 18.83
N LYS A 130 -17.22 -17.03 18.87
CA LYS A 130 -17.70 -18.38 19.18
C LYS A 130 -18.02 -19.21 17.93
N ARG A 131 -17.99 -18.61 16.75
CA ARG A 131 -18.26 -19.29 15.48
C ARG A 131 -17.14 -20.31 15.19
N PRO A 132 -17.49 -21.50 14.66
CA PRO A 132 -16.51 -22.42 14.11
C PRO A 132 -15.67 -21.76 13.00
N LEU A 133 -14.40 -22.16 12.87
CA LEU A 133 -13.55 -21.69 11.78
C LEU A 133 -14.14 -22.09 10.42
N ASN A 134 -14.03 -21.20 9.45
CA ASN A 134 -14.32 -21.55 8.05
C ASN A 134 -13.09 -22.18 7.35
N ASP A 135 -13.29 -22.65 6.12
CA ASP A 135 -12.25 -23.35 5.36
C ASP A 135 -11.03 -22.47 5.06
N LEU A 136 -11.26 -21.17 4.82
CA LEU A 136 -10.19 -20.21 4.55
C LEU A 136 -9.32 -19.98 5.80
N GLU A 137 -9.95 -19.76 6.96
CA GLU A 137 -9.25 -19.60 8.24
C GLU A 137 -8.49 -20.86 8.63
N THR A 138 -9.08 -22.02 8.34
CA THR A 138 -8.44 -23.33 8.52
C THR A 138 -7.23 -23.47 7.60
N SER A 139 -7.34 -23.06 6.34
CA SER A 139 -6.24 -23.06 5.39
C SER A 139 -5.08 -22.16 5.84
N PHE A 140 -5.37 -20.95 6.35
CA PHE A 140 -4.33 -20.09 6.91
C PHE A 140 -3.63 -20.72 8.12
N LEU A 141 -4.37 -21.40 8.98
CA LEU A 141 -3.83 -22.08 10.16
C LEU A 141 -2.92 -23.26 9.77
N VAL A 142 -3.34 -24.07 8.79
CA VAL A 142 -2.53 -25.17 8.23
C VAL A 142 -1.30 -24.63 7.51
N GLY A 143 -1.44 -23.57 6.71
CA GLY A 143 -0.33 -22.93 6.01
C GLY A 143 0.71 -22.34 6.96
N GLU A 144 0.29 -21.83 8.12
CA GLU A 144 1.22 -21.40 9.16
C GLU A 144 1.98 -22.58 9.78
N GLU A 145 1.32 -23.71 10.02
CA GLU A 145 1.95 -24.91 10.55
C GLU A 145 2.93 -25.54 9.54
N ASN A 146 2.56 -25.60 8.26
CA ASN A 146 3.46 -26.01 7.18
C ASN A 146 4.76 -25.20 7.22
N ARG A 147 4.64 -23.86 7.28
CA ARG A 147 5.80 -22.96 7.33
C ARG A 147 6.68 -23.19 8.55
N ARG A 148 6.08 -23.50 9.72
CA ARG A 148 6.83 -23.82 10.94
C ARG A 148 7.62 -25.13 10.82
N ARG A 149 7.06 -26.11 10.12
CA ARG A 149 7.72 -27.38 9.83
C ARG A 149 8.71 -27.29 8.66
N GLY A 150 9.02 -26.08 8.20
CA GLY A 150 9.95 -25.84 7.09
C GLY A 150 9.33 -26.17 5.72
N ASP A 151 8.08 -25.76 5.51
CA ASP A 151 7.27 -26.04 4.32
C ASP A 151 7.05 -27.54 4.04
N GLN A 152 7.19 -28.36 5.09
CA GLN A 152 6.77 -29.75 5.02
C GLN A 152 5.25 -29.87 5.12
N PRO A 153 4.61 -30.73 4.29
CA PRO A 153 3.19 -30.98 4.39
C PRO A 153 2.80 -31.47 5.78
N VAL A 154 1.81 -30.82 6.39
CA VAL A 154 1.21 -31.28 7.64
C VAL A 154 0.38 -32.53 7.35
N ASP A 155 0.63 -33.60 8.10
CA ASP A 155 -0.11 -34.85 8.03
C ASP A 155 -1.59 -34.69 8.46
N PRO A 156 -2.51 -35.53 7.95
CA PRO A 156 -3.94 -35.42 8.25
C PRO A 156 -4.26 -35.46 9.76
N GLU A 157 -3.53 -36.27 10.55
CA GLU A 157 -3.73 -36.36 12.00
C GLU A 157 -3.37 -35.05 12.71
N SER A 158 -2.29 -34.39 12.29
CA SER A 158 -1.91 -33.06 12.78
C SER A 158 -2.93 -31.99 12.38
N ILE A 159 -3.51 -32.05 11.18
CA ILE A 159 -4.60 -31.14 10.77
C ILE A 159 -5.82 -31.33 11.67
N ASP A 160 -6.19 -32.58 11.95
CA ASP A 160 -7.32 -32.89 12.83
C ASP A 160 -7.05 -32.52 14.29
N HIS A 161 -5.80 -32.68 14.76
CA HIS A 161 -5.39 -32.20 16.07
C HIS A 161 -5.56 -30.67 16.16
N ILE A 162 -5.06 -29.93 15.17
CA ILE A 162 -5.17 -28.47 15.11
C ILE A 162 -6.62 -28.01 15.06
N ARG A 163 -7.47 -28.66 14.26
CA ARG A 163 -8.93 -28.38 14.21
C ARG A 163 -9.60 -28.63 15.55
N ASN A 164 -9.16 -29.66 16.28
CA ASN A 164 -9.68 -29.99 17.60
C ASN A 164 -9.19 -29.03 18.70
N THR A 165 -8.00 -28.45 18.56
CA THR A 165 -7.48 -27.45 19.50
C THR A 165 -8.05 -26.06 19.21
N VAL A 166 -8.13 -25.66 17.94
CA VAL A 166 -8.53 -24.32 17.51
C VAL A 166 -9.94 -24.35 16.92
N LYS A 167 -10.94 -24.58 17.77
CA LYS A 167 -12.34 -24.77 17.34
C LYS A 167 -13.07 -23.49 16.93
N THR A 168 -12.72 -22.36 17.53
CA THR A 168 -13.44 -21.09 17.34
C THR A 168 -12.50 -19.97 16.96
N HIS A 169 -13.06 -18.88 16.43
CA HIS A 169 -12.31 -17.65 16.18
C HIS A 169 -11.58 -17.14 17.44
N GLN A 170 -12.18 -17.27 18.62
CA GLN A 170 -11.50 -16.90 19.88
C GLN A 170 -10.28 -17.78 20.13
N HIS A 171 -10.37 -19.09 19.86
CA HIS A 171 -9.22 -19.98 19.99
C HIS A 171 -8.12 -19.57 19.02
N LEU A 172 -8.45 -19.21 17.77
CA LEU A 172 -7.47 -18.74 16.78
C LEU A 172 -6.77 -17.45 17.23
N VAL A 173 -7.54 -16.47 17.73
CA VAL A 173 -6.99 -15.21 18.26
C VAL A 173 -6.07 -15.47 19.46
N SER A 174 -6.50 -16.32 20.40
CA SER A 174 -5.71 -16.69 21.57
C SER A 174 -4.44 -17.46 21.19
N TYR A 175 -4.55 -18.39 20.24
CA TYR A 175 -3.45 -19.19 19.70
C TYR A 175 -2.38 -18.29 19.06
N ARG A 176 -2.77 -17.34 18.21
CA ARG A 176 -1.85 -16.34 17.64
C ARG A 176 -1.21 -15.48 18.74
N ARG A 177 -2.00 -14.95 19.68
CA ARG A 177 -1.49 -14.09 20.77
C ARG A 177 -0.44 -14.78 21.65
N GLN A 178 -0.66 -16.04 22.01
CA GLN A 178 0.31 -16.81 22.82
C GLN A 178 1.61 -17.06 22.04
N ARG A 179 1.51 -17.21 20.71
CA ARG A 179 2.62 -17.52 19.82
C ARG A 179 3.41 -16.30 19.35
N ASP A 180 2.77 -15.13 19.28
CA ASP A 180 3.42 -13.85 18.97
C ASP A 180 4.11 -13.22 20.20
N ALA A 181 3.79 -13.69 21.42
CA ALA A 181 4.32 -13.13 22.66
C ALA A 181 5.87 -13.11 22.74
N PRO A 182 6.61 -14.15 22.30
CA PRO A 182 8.07 -14.13 22.27
C PRO A 182 8.63 -13.16 21.23
N GLN A 183 8.05 -13.12 20.02
CA GLN A 183 8.48 -12.19 18.97
C GLN A 183 8.18 -10.74 19.31
N ARG A 184 7.04 -10.46 19.95
CA ARG A 184 6.70 -9.13 20.49
C ARG A 184 7.66 -8.67 21.58
N LYS A 185 8.12 -9.59 22.46
CA LYS A 185 9.18 -9.28 23.44
C LYS A 185 10.52 -8.98 22.76
N LEU A 186 10.86 -9.71 21.69
CA LEU A 186 12.08 -9.47 20.92
C LEU A 186 12.04 -8.13 20.19
N LEU A 187 10.94 -7.83 19.49
CA LEU A 187 10.71 -6.56 18.80
C LEU A 187 10.64 -5.39 19.78
N GLY A 188 10.06 -5.59 20.97
CA GLY A 188 10.09 -4.61 22.05
C GLY A 188 11.51 -4.28 22.50
N LYS A 189 12.35 -5.30 22.72
CA LYS A 189 13.78 -5.11 23.05
C LYS A 189 14.56 -4.44 21.90
N VAL A 190 14.27 -4.78 20.65
CA VAL A 190 14.90 -4.15 19.48
C VAL A 190 14.47 -2.69 19.35
N ALA A 191 13.19 -2.38 19.58
CA ALA A 191 12.68 -1.01 19.59
C ALA A 191 13.28 -0.18 20.74
N GLU A 192 13.45 -0.79 21.92
CA GLU A 192 14.11 -0.16 23.07
C GLU A 192 15.59 0.11 22.80
N LEU A 193 16.31 -0.85 22.19
CA LEU A 193 17.69 -0.66 21.71
C LEU A 193 17.79 0.43 20.63
N TRP A 194 16.83 0.49 19.71
CA TRP A 194 16.76 1.56 18.70
C TRP A 194 16.50 2.93 19.32
N LEU A 195 15.63 3.01 20.33
CA LEU A 195 15.37 4.25 21.06
C LEU A 195 16.62 4.71 21.81
N GLN A 196 17.34 3.78 22.45
CA GLN A 196 18.61 4.04 23.11
C GLN A 196 19.69 4.51 22.12
N LEU A 197 19.79 3.88 20.94
CA LEU A 197 20.71 4.29 19.89
C LEU A 197 20.39 5.70 19.38
N ARG A 198 19.10 6.00 19.17
CA ARG A 198 18.64 7.31 18.71
C ARG A 198 18.93 8.40 19.75
N LEU A 199 18.69 8.14 21.02
CA LEU A 199 18.88 9.13 22.10
C LEU A 199 20.35 9.32 22.48
N ASN A 200 21.14 8.24 22.54
CA ASN A 200 22.51 8.29 23.07
C ASN A 200 23.58 8.48 22.00
N VAL A 201 23.28 8.21 20.72
CA VAL A 201 24.26 8.30 19.62
C VAL A 201 23.81 9.29 18.57
N VAL A 202 22.59 9.16 18.04
CA VAL A 202 22.14 9.98 16.90
C VAL A 202 21.82 11.41 17.32
N ALA A 203 21.09 11.61 18.41
CA ALA A 203 20.71 12.96 18.87
C ALA A 203 21.92 13.85 19.22
N PRO A 204 22.97 13.38 19.92
CA PRO A 204 24.18 14.19 20.16
C PRO A 204 24.93 14.56 18.88
N ILE A 205 24.96 13.67 17.87
CA ILE A 205 25.61 13.95 16.58
C ILE A 205 24.81 15.00 15.80
N VAL A 206 23.48 14.89 15.78
CA VAL A 206 22.62 15.87 15.13
C VAL A 206 22.73 17.25 15.81
N GLN A 207 22.75 17.28 17.14
CA GLN A 207 22.96 18.52 17.89
C GLN A 207 24.34 19.13 17.61
N TRP A 208 25.40 18.31 17.61
CA TRP A 208 26.74 18.76 17.25
C TRP A 208 26.82 19.32 15.82
N CYS A 209 26.14 18.70 14.86
CA CYS A 209 26.05 19.21 13.48
C CYS A 209 25.31 20.55 13.44
N ALA A 210 24.20 20.69 14.17
CA ALA A 210 23.43 21.93 14.24
C ALA A 210 24.24 23.08 14.88
N ASP A 211 24.89 22.83 16.01
CA ASP A 211 25.74 23.82 16.71
C ASP A 211 26.90 24.29 15.82
N ARG A 212 27.44 23.40 14.98
CA ARG A 212 28.54 23.70 14.06
C ARG A 212 28.08 24.46 12.82
N ILE A 213 26.84 24.25 12.35
CA ILE A 213 26.22 25.03 11.27
C ILE A 213 25.94 26.47 11.74
N ASP A 214 25.49 26.66 12.98
CA ASP A 214 25.24 28.00 13.54
C ASP A 214 26.55 28.77 13.81
N ALA A 215 27.64 28.07 14.16
CA ALA A 215 28.97 28.68 14.29
C ALA A 215 29.56 29.21 12.96
N PHE A 216 29.05 28.78 11.81
CA PHE A 216 29.44 29.30 10.48
C PHE A 216 28.58 30.48 10.00
N ARG A 217 27.55 30.88 10.77
CA ARG A 217 26.65 32.01 10.44
C ARG A 217 27.02 33.34 11.13
N HIS A 218 28.14 33.39 11.84
CA HIS A 218 28.75 34.59 12.40
C HIS A 218 30.18 34.77 11.86
#